data_AF-A0A4R1RXW6-F1
#
_entry.id   AF-A0A4R1RXW6-F1
#
_cell.length_a   1.000
_cell.length_b   1.000
_cell.length_c   1.000
_cell.angle_alpha   90.00
_cell.angle_beta   90.00
_cell.angle_gamma   90.00
#
_symmetry.space_group_name_H-M   'P 1'
#
loop_
_entity.id
_entity.type
_entity.pdbx_description
1 polymer ?
#
loop_
_entity_poly.entity_id
_entity_poly.type
_entity_poly.pdbx_seq_one_letter_code
_entity_poly.pdbx_strand_id
1 'polypeptide(L)'
;MNEQSLKERCPMDAALSVIDGKWKIFILWHLSQRTIRFNELQRLMPGITQKMLTQQLRELERDGMIHREVYPQFRRRWSTR
;
A
#
# COMPACT_ATOMS: atom_id res chain seq x y z
N MET A 1 7.07 36.13 -14.01
CA MET A 1 6.29 34.88 -14.09
C MET A 1 5.93 34.49 -12.66
N ASN A 2 4.74 34.88 -12.21
CA ASN A 2 4.36 34.75 -10.80
C ASN A 2 3.61 33.44 -10.62
N GLU A 3 4.35 32.40 -10.23
CA GLU A 3 3.92 30.99 -10.11
C GLU A 3 3.07 30.72 -8.85
N GLN A 4 2.38 31.73 -8.33
CA GLN A 4 1.73 31.68 -7.00
C GLN A 4 0.19 31.66 -7.03
N SER A 5 -0.44 31.20 -8.11
CA SER A 5 -1.91 31.21 -8.21
C SER A 5 -2.50 29.96 -8.86
N LEU A 6 -2.33 28.80 -8.22
CA LEU A 6 -3.23 27.64 -8.37
C LEU A 6 -3.37 26.91 -7.01
N LYS A 7 -3.58 27.68 -5.93
CA LYS A 7 -3.86 27.14 -4.59
C LYS A 7 -5.36 26.86 -4.39
N GLU A 8 -6.07 26.57 -5.47
CA GLU A 8 -7.30 25.78 -5.40
C GLU A 8 -6.86 24.32 -5.41
N ARG A 9 -7.36 23.50 -4.48
CA ARG A 9 -7.01 22.08 -4.40
C ARG A 9 -7.50 21.39 -5.67
N CYS A 10 -6.67 21.41 -6.71
CA CYS A 10 -6.98 20.72 -7.95
C CYS A 10 -7.15 19.25 -7.58
N PRO A 11 -8.28 18.61 -7.96
CA PRO A 11 -8.49 17.20 -7.66
C PRO A 11 -7.37 16.32 -8.25
N MET A 12 -6.71 16.80 -9.31
CA MET A 12 -5.51 16.17 -9.87
C MET A 12 -4.33 16.20 -8.92
N ASP A 13 -4.02 17.33 -8.27
CA ASP A 13 -2.93 17.41 -7.28
C ASP A 13 -3.23 16.55 -6.04
N ALA A 14 -4.49 16.48 -5.62
CA ALA A 14 -4.90 15.62 -4.52
C ALA A 14 -4.73 14.13 -4.89
N ALA A 15 -5.16 13.73 -6.09
CA ALA A 15 -4.95 12.37 -6.58
C ALA A 15 -3.44 12.06 -6.71
N LEU A 16 -2.68 12.95 -7.37
CA LEU A 16 -1.23 12.84 -7.51
C LEU A 16 -0.56 12.68 -6.15
N SER A 17 -0.91 13.47 -5.13
CA SER A 17 -0.33 13.34 -3.80
C SER A 17 -0.57 11.97 -3.15
N VAL A 18 -1.67 11.27 -3.48
CA VAL A 18 -1.95 9.93 -2.95
C VAL A 18 -1.11 8.86 -3.65
N ILE A 19 -0.95 8.97 -4.97
CA ILE A 19 -0.14 8.03 -5.78
C ILE A 19 1.35 8.41 -5.85
N ASP A 20 1.71 9.61 -5.39
CA ASP A 20 3.08 10.11 -5.40
C ASP A 20 3.94 9.27 -4.44
N GLY A 21 5.11 8.90 -4.93
CA GLY A 21 6.00 7.96 -4.26
C GLY A 21 6.38 6.78 -5.15
N LYS A 22 7.69 6.49 -5.19
CA LYS A 22 8.32 5.46 -6.03
C LYS A 22 7.64 4.09 -5.96
N TRP A 23 7.03 3.73 -4.82
CA TRP A 23 6.53 2.38 -4.56
C TRP A 23 5.00 2.27 -4.53
N LYS A 24 4.25 3.36 -4.34
CA LYS A 24 2.78 3.29 -4.19
C LYS A 24 2.10 2.75 -5.43
N ILE A 25 2.48 3.24 -6.60
CA ILE A 25 1.96 2.77 -7.89
C ILE A 25 2.25 1.27 -8.11
N PHE A 26 3.46 0.80 -7.78
CA PHE A 26 3.80 -0.63 -7.89
C PHE A 26 2.98 -1.50 -6.94
N ILE A 27 2.80 -1.05 -5.70
CA ILE A 27 1.97 -1.76 -4.71
C ILE A 27 0.53 -1.88 -5.22
N LEU A 28 -0.06 -0.78 -5.69
CA LEU A 28 -1.43 -0.76 -6.20
C LEU A 28 -1.58 -1.63 -7.46
N TRP A 29 -0.60 -1.57 -8.37
CA TRP A 29 -0.61 -2.40 -9.58
C TRP A 29 -0.56 -3.90 -9.26
N HIS A 30 0.26 -4.30 -8.29
CA HIS A 30 0.33 -5.71 -7.88
C HIS A 30 -0.95 -6.17 -7.16
N LEU A 31 -1.51 -5.32 -6.30
CA LEU A 31 -2.73 -5.63 -5.55
C LEU A 31 -3.99 -5.61 -6.41
N SER A 32 -4.01 -4.86 -7.52
CA SER A 32 -5.15 -4.86 -8.46
C SER A 32 -5.29 -6.18 -9.23
N GLN A 33 -4.19 -6.93 -9.40
CA GLN A 33 -4.19 -8.22 -10.09
C GLN A 33 -4.66 -9.37 -9.18
N ARG A 34 -4.21 -9.35 -7.91
CA ARG A 34 -4.54 -10.40 -6.94
C ARG A 34 -4.25 -9.94 -5.51
N THR A 35 -4.84 -10.64 -4.54
CA THR A 35 -4.46 -10.50 -3.13
C THR A 35 -3.07 -11.09 -2.90
N ILE A 36 -2.15 -10.31 -2.34
CA ILE A 36 -0.74 -10.70 -2.14
C ILE A 36 -0.38 -10.57 -0.66
N ARG A 37 0.36 -11.55 -0.14
CA ARG A 37 0.89 -11.48 1.23
C ARG A 37 2.06 -10.52 1.33
N PHE A 38 2.26 -9.91 2.50
CA PHE A 38 3.33 -8.94 2.74
C PHE A 38 4.73 -9.41 2.27
N ASN A 39 5.13 -10.64 2.63
CA ASN A 39 6.44 -11.17 2.24
C ASN A 39 6.56 -11.40 0.74
N GLU A 40 5.47 -11.74 0.06
CA GLU A 40 5.47 -11.93 -1.39
C GLU A 40 5.57 -10.59 -2.11
N LEU A 41 4.83 -9.58 -1.63
CA LEU A 41 4.92 -8.21 -2.12
C LEU A 41 6.34 -7.65 -1.97
N GLN A 42 7.00 -7.91 -0.84
CA GLN A 42 8.41 -7.53 -0.63
C GLN A 42 9.36 -8.21 -1.62
N ARG A 43 9.12 -9.47 -1.99
CA ARG A 43 9.96 -10.21 -2.95
C ARG A 43 9.81 -9.70 -4.39
N LEU A 44 8.62 -9.20 -4.75
CA LEU A 44 8.36 -8.62 -6.07
C LEU A 44 9.07 -7.28 -6.28
N MET A 45 9.50 -6.62 -5.21
CA MET A 45 10.16 -5.31 -5.24
C MET A 45 11.55 -5.36 -4.57
N PRO A 46 12.55 -6.00 -5.19
CA PRO A 46 13.91 -6.04 -4.65
C PRO A 46 14.49 -4.62 -4.60
N GLY A 47 14.65 -4.08 -3.39
CA GLY A 47 15.13 -2.71 -3.16
C GLY A 47 14.28 -1.89 -2.19
N ILE A 48 13.07 -2.35 -1.87
CA ILE A 48 12.30 -1.75 -0.77
C ILE A 48 12.68 -2.40 0.56
N THR A 49 12.93 -1.56 1.58
CA THR A 49 13.13 -2.07 2.94
C THR A 49 11.79 -2.45 3.56
N GLN A 50 11.78 -3.41 4.49
CA GLN A 50 10.56 -3.82 5.19
C GLN A 50 9.86 -2.65 5.88
N LYS A 51 10.64 -1.74 6.46
CA LYS A 51 10.14 -0.52 7.11
C LYS A 51 9.46 0.41 6.10
N MET A 52 10.08 0.66 4.94
CA MET A 52 9.48 1.47 3.88
C MET A 52 8.20 0.83 3.36
N LEU A 53 8.20 -0.47 3.07
CA LEU A 53 7.00 -1.17 2.59
C LEU A 53 5.85 -1.04 3.59
N THR A 54 6.13 -1.23 4.88
CA THR A 54 5.13 -1.09 5.95
C THR A 54 4.58 0.33 6.03
N GLN A 55 5.44 1.34 5.91
CA GLN A 55 5.03 2.74 5.94
C GLN A 55 4.12 3.08 4.75
N GLN A 56 4.50 2.64 3.55
CA GLN A 56 3.73 2.89 2.32
C GLN A 56 2.37 2.18 2.36
N LEU A 57 2.31 0.93 2.84
CA LEU A 57 1.05 0.22 3.02
C LEU A 57 0.14 0.91 4.03
N ARG A 58 0.67 1.41 5.15
CA ARG A 58 -0.12 2.18 6.14
C ARG A 58 -0.63 3.51 5.60
N GLU A 59 0.11 4.17 4.71
CA GLU A 59 -0.38 5.36 4.00
C GLU A 59 -1.55 4.99 3.09
N LEU A 60 -1.36 4.01 2.22
CA LEU A 60 -2.41 3.54 1.31
C LEU A 60 -3.65 3.01 2.04
N GLU A 61 -3.49 2.38 3.21
CA GLU A 61 -4.61 1.92 4.05
C GLU A 61 -5.38 3.10 4.65
N ARG A 62 -4.67 4.15 5.12
CA ARG A 62 -5.28 5.38 5.63
C ARG A 62 -6.01 6.17 4.54
N ASP A 63 -5.46 6.16 3.33
CA ASP A 63 -6.07 6.80 2.15
C ASP A 63 -7.24 5.97 1.59
N GLY A 64 -7.52 4.78 2.15
CA GLY A 64 -8.61 3.90 1.73
C GLY A 64 -8.36 3.13 0.43
N MET A 65 -7.12 3.13 -0.07
CA MET A 65 -6.74 2.51 -1.34
C MET A 65 -6.49 1.01 -1.24
N ILE A 66 -6.13 0.51 -0.05
CA ILE A 66 -5.89 -0.92 0.18
C ILE A 66 -6.63 -1.41 1.43
N HIS A 67 -7.04 -2.68 1.41
CA HIS A 67 -7.58 -3.36 2.57
C HIS A 67 -6.60 -4.40 3.10
N ARG A 68 -6.31 -4.34 4.40
CA ARG A 68 -5.48 -5.34 5.09
C ARG A 68 -6.36 -6.33 5.84
N GLU A 69 -6.32 -7.58 5.39
CA GLU A 69 -6.95 -8.68 6.11
C GLU A 69 -5.92 -9.44 6.96
N VAL A 70 -6.22 -9.62 8.26
CA VAL A 70 -5.38 -10.43 9.16
C VAL A 70 -6.01 -11.81 9.26
N TYR A 71 -5.35 -12.80 8.67
CA TYR A 71 -5.75 -14.20 8.79
C TYR A 71 -5.24 -14.75 10.12
N PRO A 72 -6.10 -15.09 11.09
CA PRO A 72 -5.66 -15.81 12.27
C PRO A 72 -5.19 -17.19 11.84
N GLN A 73 -3.92 -17.50 12.07
CA GLN A 73 -3.40 -18.85 11.94
C GLN A 73 -4.13 -19.76 12.92
N PHE A 74 -5.22 -20.39 12.46
CA PHE A 74 -5.94 -21.38 13.23
C PHE A 74 -5.02 -22.59 13.41
N ARG A 75 -4.23 -22.57 14.49
CA ARG A 75 -3.52 -23.75 14.97
C ARG A 75 -4.60 -24.72 15.42
N ARG A 76 -4.98 -25.65 14.52
CA ARG A 76 -5.78 -26.83 14.87
C ARG A 76 -5.05 -27.54 16.01
N ARG A 77 -5.45 -27.27 17.25
CA ARG A 77 -5.01 -28.07 18.38
C ARG A 77 -5.77 -29.38 18.27
N TRP A 78 -5.07 -30.41 17.81
CA TRP A 78 -5.49 -31.80 17.88
C TRP A 78 -5.96 -32.08 19.31
N SER A 79 -7.26 -32.19 19.49
CA SER A 79 -7.83 -32.79 20.68
C SER A 79 -8.10 -34.24 20.33
N THR A 80 -7.09 -35.08 20.52
CA THR A 80 -7.31 -36.51 20.66
C THR A 80 -7.92 -36.74 22.03
N ARG A 81 -9.21 -37.03 22.07
CA ARG A 81 -9.85 -37.83 23.13
C ARG A 81 -10.98 -38.63 22.49
#